data_AF-L7UEG9-F1
#
_entry.id   AF-L7UEG9-F1
#
_cell.length_a   1.000
_cell.length_b   1.000
_cell.length_c   1.000
_cell.angle_alpha   90.00
_cell.angle_beta   90.00
_cell.angle_gamma   90.00
#
_symmetry.space_group_name_H-M   'P 1'
#
loop_
_entity.id
_entity.type
_entity.pdbx_description
1 polymer ?
#
loop_
_entity_poly.entity_id
_entity_poly.type
_entity_poly.pdbx_seq_one_letter_code
_entity_poly.pdbx_strand_id
1 'polypeptide(L)'
;MTRPREASSTGSSPQSPWKVLALLLPAVLSGSCSSDSTGNGPQPETPPGRSCESAAALPVALDLKATTLPLEVIGPPGTRVEAHIMLEATDVQAAKSAGTAGLWLRVHNILAPGSAEVSLNDAPFVDLAEAAYGLVRPHDGDVAAGVLPVDPRALRAGDNRLVFRYTRQVEDIAGISGFRVLGAALVAGTARDGKRITLALPEEDPPGWRPTDSSAEAIERGRRAFQELSRDGGPACARCHADSGADLQYYAFSTHSLVQRARFHQFSQCEAEDLASYIRSLPLLPKGRAVAPPFQPGPGNHGAAGAGVDAVLAQDSDFARAAWGGDALPESLSWDWAAGVNTYQLPTSVALPTWHRWLPRELKDDWFTRLDGILARTEAELARNPTLESAQAFMSAALLVGKDVLLREGDYQGKVEVLRFAAVKLWDWSRRTGFDRADHGMPDLSPAYPYEVGFAFFEAAQAQALPGAERQTLAWWWAQLATYPGRGFSTGRRPLNSKDVLAAAEAAGLEPSQLAFLHLFGSWEESRGELMQRWGTSDGPVRLLLVPMRGIPASARVTLMQRFLKQETEFLAAGGTLDSSHHARLAEAWGFGCEALSVAQRAAVRALAPPEVHGDLLGCP
;
A
#
# COMPACT_ATOMS: atom_id res chain seq x y z
N MET A 1 22.22 -35.24 44.14
CA MET A 1 21.16 -35.34 45.17
C MET A 1 19.84 -34.88 44.54
N THR A 2 18.94 -35.85 44.35
CA THR A 2 17.45 -35.77 44.38
C THR A 2 16.69 -34.57 43.79
N ARG A 3 15.96 -34.87 42.69
CA ARG A 3 14.67 -34.32 42.16
C ARG A 3 13.57 -34.10 43.26
N PRO A 4 12.29 -33.78 42.93
CA PRO A 4 11.65 -32.73 42.10
C PRO A 4 10.45 -32.06 42.84
N ARG A 5 9.65 -31.18 42.20
CA ARG A 5 8.17 -31.18 42.36
C ARG A 5 7.41 -30.37 41.30
N GLU A 6 6.41 -31.05 40.72
CA GLU A 6 5.27 -30.54 39.94
C GLU A 6 4.12 -30.05 40.84
N ALA A 7 3.19 -29.30 40.23
CA ALA A 7 1.73 -29.17 40.44
C ALA A 7 1.31 -27.68 40.40
N SER A 8 0.14 -27.23 39.93
CA SER A 8 -0.95 -27.71 39.07
C SER A 8 -2.00 -26.58 39.00
N SER A 9 -2.58 -26.35 37.80
CA SER A 9 -3.93 -25.83 37.47
C SER A 9 -4.65 -24.75 38.33
N THR A 10 -5.13 -23.69 37.68
CA THR A 10 -6.56 -23.26 37.53
C THR A 10 -6.51 -21.97 36.69
N GLY A 11 -7.31 -21.69 35.65
CA GLY A 11 -8.67 -22.08 35.33
C GLY A 11 -9.59 -20.86 35.46
N SER A 12 -9.68 -19.99 34.43
CA SER A 12 -10.86 -19.15 34.18
C SER A 12 -10.79 -18.44 32.82
N SER A 13 -11.79 -18.71 31.97
CA SER A 13 -12.13 -17.96 30.77
C SER A 13 -13.07 -16.79 31.15
N PRO A 14 -12.97 -15.62 30.51
CA PRO A 14 -14.02 -14.61 30.62
C PRO A 14 -15.17 -14.96 29.67
N GLN A 15 -16.35 -15.18 30.24
CA GLN A 15 -17.61 -15.34 29.53
C GLN A 15 -18.10 -13.97 29.01
N SER A 16 -18.48 -13.92 27.74
CA SER A 16 -19.21 -12.80 27.13
C SER A 16 -20.68 -12.78 27.60
N PRO A 17 -21.28 -11.64 27.95
CA PRO A 17 -22.66 -11.62 28.40
C PRO A 17 -23.59 -10.95 27.39
N TRP A 18 -24.01 -11.61 26.30
CA TRP A 18 -25.20 -11.13 25.55
C TRP A 18 -25.95 -12.28 24.87
N LYS A 19 -26.98 -12.81 25.54
CA LYS A 19 -28.13 -13.45 24.88
C LYS A 19 -29.44 -13.22 25.67
N VAL A 20 -30.34 -12.51 24.99
CA VAL A 20 -31.81 -12.71 24.91
C VAL A 20 -32.69 -12.25 26.09
N LEU A 21 -33.54 -11.26 25.81
CA LEU A 21 -35.00 -11.44 25.93
C LEU A 21 -35.77 -10.49 25.01
N ALA A 22 -36.58 -11.07 24.12
CA ALA A 22 -37.66 -10.42 23.38
C ALA A 22 -39.00 -10.82 24.02
N LEU A 23 -39.90 -9.85 24.21
CA LEU A 23 -41.37 -9.95 24.14
C LEU A 23 -42.03 -8.73 24.80
N LEU A 24 -42.77 -7.93 24.03
CA LEU A 24 -44.22 -7.70 24.21
C LEU A 24 -44.80 -6.76 23.12
N LEU A 25 -46.06 -7.03 22.79
CA LEU A 25 -46.93 -6.62 21.67
C LEU A 25 -47.46 -5.16 21.71
N PRO A 26 -48.22 -4.69 20.69
CA PRO A 26 -48.34 -3.28 20.29
C PRO A 26 -49.52 -2.53 20.92
N ALA A 27 -49.44 -1.21 20.93
CA ALA A 27 -50.58 -0.33 21.17
C ALA A 27 -50.89 0.48 19.91
N VAL A 28 -52.10 0.24 19.40
CA VAL A 28 -52.82 0.97 18.36
C VAL A 28 -53.11 2.39 18.83
N LEU A 29 -52.76 3.40 18.03
CA LEU A 29 -53.44 4.70 18.05
C LEU A 29 -53.63 5.20 16.61
N SER A 30 -54.88 5.08 16.19
CA SER A 30 -55.52 5.77 15.08
C SER A 30 -55.48 7.28 15.29
N GLY A 31 -54.92 8.00 14.31
CA GLY A 31 -54.99 9.45 14.19
C GLY A 31 -55.40 9.82 12.77
N SER A 32 -56.71 9.93 12.55
CA SER A 32 -57.31 10.44 11.32
C SER A 32 -57.29 11.97 11.38
N CYS A 33 -56.72 12.63 10.37
CA CYS A 33 -57.06 14.00 10.01
C CYS A 33 -57.12 14.10 8.48
N SER A 34 -58.35 14.14 8.01
CA SER A 34 -58.76 14.43 6.65
C SER A 34 -58.67 15.94 6.41
N SER A 35 -58.14 16.35 5.26
CA SER A 35 -58.50 17.63 4.64
C SER A 35 -58.35 17.51 3.13
N ASP A 36 -59.50 17.48 2.46
CA ASP A 36 -59.68 17.68 1.03
C ASP A 36 -58.99 18.96 0.54
N SER A 37 -58.31 18.87 -0.60
CA SER A 37 -58.32 19.97 -1.57
C SER A 37 -58.24 19.40 -2.98
N THR A 38 -59.23 19.80 -3.77
CA THR A 38 -59.48 19.43 -5.15
C THR A 38 -58.64 20.30 -6.09
N GLY A 39 -57.94 19.66 -7.04
CA GLY A 39 -57.17 20.37 -8.07
C GLY A 39 -56.67 19.43 -9.16
N ASN A 40 -57.56 18.99 -10.06
CA ASN A 40 -57.23 18.21 -11.25
C ASN A 40 -56.58 19.11 -12.32
N GLY A 41 -55.28 18.94 -12.55
CA GLY A 41 -54.60 19.26 -13.79
C GLY A 41 -53.83 18.02 -14.27
N PRO A 42 -53.74 17.75 -15.58
CA PRO A 42 -52.99 16.60 -16.08
C PRO A 42 -51.50 16.83 -15.78
N GLN A 43 -50.98 16.17 -14.75
CA GLN A 43 -49.54 16.09 -14.54
C GLN A 43 -48.92 15.27 -15.68
N PRO A 44 -47.76 15.68 -16.22
CA PRO A 44 -46.98 14.80 -17.08
C PRO A 44 -46.67 13.53 -16.28
N GLU A 45 -47.00 12.37 -16.82
CA GLU A 45 -46.67 11.08 -16.23
C GLU A 45 -45.15 11.00 -16.07
N THR A 46 -44.68 11.29 -14.85
CA THR A 46 -43.31 11.02 -14.45
C THR A 46 -43.12 9.51 -14.58
N PRO A 47 -42.08 9.02 -15.26
CA PRO A 47 -41.79 7.60 -15.32
C PRO A 47 -41.77 7.03 -13.89
N PRO A 48 -42.33 5.83 -13.64
CA PRO A 48 -42.29 5.24 -12.32
C PRO A 48 -40.83 5.13 -11.86
N GLY A 49 -40.46 5.96 -10.89
CA GLY A 49 -39.11 5.98 -10.34
C GLY A 49 -38.77 4.58 -9.81
N ARG A 50 -37.61 4.05 -10.17
CA ARG A 50 -37.08 2.80 -9.62
C ARG A 50 -36.99 2.97 -8.09
N SER A 51 -37.93 2.39 -7.33
CA SER A 51 -37.92 2.50 -5.87
C SER A 51 -36.86 1.57 -5.30
N CYS A 52 -35.79 2.12 -4.74
CA CYS A 52 -34.76 1.35 -4.06
C CYS A 52 -35.16 0.89 -2.63
N GLU A 53 -36.45 0.90 -2.28
CA GLU A 53 -36.95 0.66 -0.91
C GLU A 53 -36.86 -0.81 -0.43
N SER A 54 -36.31 -1.73 -1.22
CA SER A 54 -36.10 -3.11 -0.74
C SER A 54 -34.96 -3.16 0.27
N ALA A 55 -35.22 -3.73 1.45
CA ALA A 55 -34.21 -4.04 2.45
C ALA A 55 -33.03 -4.81 1.84
N ALA A 56 -31.82 -4.62 2.39
CA ALA A 56 -30.64 -5.37 1.99
C ALA A 56 -30.93 -6.88 2.09
N ALA A 57 -31.10 -7.53 0.93
CA ALA A 57 -31.26 -8.98 0.89
C ALA A 57 -30.00 -9.64 1.46
N LEU A 58 -30.18 -10.78 2.15
CA LEU A 58 -29.06 -11.55 2.69
C LEU A 58 -28.01 -11.76 1.59
N PRO A 59 -26.71 -11.61 1.88
CA PRO A 59 -25.67 -11.74 0.87
C PRO A 59 -25.67 -13.17 0.31
N VAL A 60 -26.02 -13.33 -0.97
CA VAL A 60 -25.94 -14.61 -1.70
C VAL A 60 -24.64 -14.65 -2.48
N ALA A 61 -23.89 -15.75 -2.36
CA ALA A 61 -22.70 -16.02 -3.15
C ALA A 61 -23.01 -15.89 -4.65
N LEU A 62 -22.15 -15.15 -5.36
CA LEU A 62 -22.30 -14.95 -6.81
C LEU A 62 -21.59 -16.07 -7.59
N ASP A 63 -22.11 -16.43 -8.75
CA ASP A 63 -21.45 -17.31 -9.71
C ASP A 63 -21.32 -16.56 -11.03
N LEU A 64 -20.09 -16.12 -11.33
CA LEU A 64 -19.79 -15.19 -12.42
C LEU A 64 -18.89 -15.86 -13.46
N LYS A 65 -19.07 -15.49 -14.72
CA LYS A 65 -18.15 -15.86 -15.82
C LYS A 65 -17.25 -14.70 -16.16
N ALA A 66 -15.96 -14.98 -16.27
CA ALA A 66 -14.95 -13.99 -16.59
C ALA A 66 -15.02 -13.55 -18.05
N THR A 67 -15.02 -12.25 -18.29
CA THR A 67 -14.96 -11.66 -19.64
C THR A 67 -13.75 -10.77 -19.85
N THR A 68 -13.09 -10.34 -18.76
CA THR A 68 -11.95 -9.42 -18.78
C THR A 68 -10.95 -9.77 -17.66
N LEU A 69 -9.74 -9.22 -17.75
CA LEU A 69 -8.79 -9.12 -16.64
C LEU A 69 -8.83 -7.72 -16.01
N PRO A 70 -8.61 -7.60 -14.69
CA PRO A 70 -8.42 -8.70 -13.73
C PRO A 70 -9.73 -9.44 -13.42
N LEU A 71 -9.65 -10.73 -13.06
CA LEU A 71 -10.80 -11.45 -12.51
C LEU A 71 -11.08 -10.96 -11.10
N GLU A 72 -12.23 -10.33 -10.87
CA GLU A 72 -12.62 -9.83 -9.57
C GLU A 72 -13.46 -10.85 -8.80
N VAL A 73 -12.79 -11.63 -7.94
CA VAL A 73 -13.45 -12.58 -7.02
C VAL A 73 -13.87 -11.82 -5.77
N ILE A 74 -14.81 -10.89 -5.97
CA ILE A 74 -15.26 -9.91 -4.98
C ILE A 74 -16.76 -10.07 -4.76
N GLY A 75 -17.17 -10.13 -3.50
CA GLY A 75 -18.56 -10.38 -3.11
C GLY A 75 -18.63 -11.04 -1.74
N PRO A 76 -19.81 -11.53 -1.33
CA PRO A 76 -19.94 -12.27 -0.09
C PRO A 76 -19.16 -13.60 -0.12
N PRO A 77 -18.82 -14.16 1.05
CA PRO A 77 -18.24 -15.50 1.16
C PRO A 77 -19.01 -16.53 0.33
N GLY A 78 -18.27 -17.34 -0.41
CA GLY A 78 -18.77 -18.30 -1.38
C GLY A 78 -18.78 -17.82 -2.83
N THR A 79 -18.53 -16.53 -3.11
CA THR A 79 -18.49 -15.96 -4.47
C THR A 79 -17.49 -16.69 -5.35
N ARG A 80 -17.90 -17.03 -6.58
CA ARG A 80 -17.14 -17.78 -7.58
C ARG A 80 -16.99 -16.98 -8.87
N VAL A 81 -15.81 -17.09 -9.48
CA VAL A 81 -15.55 -16.58 -10.83
C VAL A 81 -14.93 -17.70 -11.67
N GLU A 82 -15.60 -18.03 -12.76
CA GLU A 82 -15.23 -19.06 -13.72
C GLU A 82 -14.44 -18.47 -14.90
N ALA A 83 -13.34 -19.11 -15.27
CA ALA A 83 -12.50 -18.78 -16.42
C ALA A 83 -12.10 -20.05 -17.18
N HIS A 84 -11.71 -19.90 -18.45
CA HIS A 84 -11.45 -21.03 -19.33
C HIS A 84 -10.10 -20.89 -20.03
N ILE A 85 -9.31 -21.98 -20.04
CA ILE A 85 -8.03 -22.07 -20.76
C ILE A 85 -8.12 -23.20 -21.77
N MET A 86 -7.88 -22.88 -23.04
CA MET A 86 -7.82 -23.87 -24.11
C MET A 86 -6.43 -24.51 -24.16
N LEU A 87 -6.36 -25.83 -24.04
CA LEU A 87 -5.13 -26.61 -24.18
C LEU A 87 -5.15 -27.46 -25.44
N GLU A 88 -4.03 -27.49 -26.16
CA GLU A 88 -3.84 -28.44 -27.25
C GLU A 88 -3.63 -29.86 -26.70
N ALA A 89 -4.04 -30.87 -27.46
CA ALA A 89 -3.84 -32.27 -27.08
C ALA A 89 -2.36 -32.61 -26.83
N THR A 90 -1.45 -31.95 -27.57
CA THR A 90 0.01 -32.08 -27.41
C THR A 90 0.49 -31.55 -26.06
N ASP A 91 -0.07 -30.45 -25.58
CA ASP A 91 0.32 -29.83 -24.31
C ASP A 91 -0.10 -30.72 -23.13
N VAL A 92 -1.32 -31.27 -23.20
CA VAL A 92 -1.85 -32.22 -22.22
C VAL A 92 -1.02 -33.51 -22.20
N GLN A 93 -0.66 -34.03 -23.38
CA GLN A 93 0.16 -35.22 -23.48
C GLN A 93 1.57 -34.97 -22.91
N ALA A 94 2.18 -33.82 -23.20
CA ALA A 94 3.47 -33.44 -22.65
C ALA A 94 3.45 -33.39 -21.12
N ALA A 95 2.44 -32.75 -20.52
CA ALA A 95 2.26 -32.69 -19.08
C ALA A 95 2.10 -34.09 -18.44
N LYS A 96 1.27 -34.95 -19.05
CA LYS A 96 1.04 -36.32 -18.59
C LYS A 96 2.30 -37.19 -18.70
N SER A 97 3.05 -37.06 -19.79
CA SER A 97 4.32 -37.78 -19.99
C SER A 97 5.42 -37.30 -19.05
N ALA A 98 5.48 -36.00 -18.75
CA ALA A 98 6.42 -35.45 -17.77
C ALA A 98 6.04 -35.77 -16.32
N GLY A 99 4.82 -36.26 -16.07
CA GLY A 99 4.29 -36.50 -14.73
C GLY A 99 4.15 -35.24 -13.88
N THR A 100 4.25 -34.05 -14.48
CA THR A 100 4.24 -32.75 -13.79
C THR A 100 3.45 -31.71 -14.59
N ALA A 101 2.65 -30.93 -13.86
CA ALA A 101 1.91 -29.79 -14.37
C ALA A 101 1.76 -28.76 -13.25
N GLY A 102 1.47 -27.51 -13.62
CA GLY A 102 1.21 -26.46 -12.65
C GLY A 102 0.19 -25.44 -13.13
N LEU A 103 -0.34 -24.66 -12.20
CA LEU A 103 -1.10 -23.45 -12.48
C LEU A 103 -0.27 -22.27 -11.97
N TRP A 104 0.25 -21.47 -12.89
CA TRP A 104 0.88 -20.20 -12.56
C TRP A 104 -0.22 -19.15 -12.36
N LEU A 105 -0.11 -18.39 -11.27
CA LEU A 105 -1.03 -17.32 -10.94
C LEU A 105 -0.27 -16.04 -10.60
N ARG A 106 -0.88 -14.91 -10.95
CA ARG A 106 -0.55 -13.58 -10.45
C ARG A 106 -1.82 -13.01 -9.82
N VAL A 107 -1.78 -12.77 -8.52
CA VAL A 107 -2.96 -12.44 -7.70
C VAL A 107 -2.71 -11.23 -6.82
N HIS A 108 -3.78 -10.57 -6.40
CA HIS A 108 -3.77 -9.41 -5.52
C HIS A 108 -4.75 -9.65 -4.36
N ASN A 109 -4.34 -9.25 -3.15
CA ASN A 109 -5.15 -9.29 -1.93
C ASN A 109 -5.53 -10.71 -1.41
N ILE A 110 -4.58 -11.64 -1.41
CA ILE A 110 -4.70 -12.89 -0.63
C ILE A 110 -3.98 -12.69 0.70
N LEU A 111 -4.75 -12.62 1.79
CA LEU A 111 -4.23 -12.13 3.07
C LEU A 111 -3.96 -13.25 4.09
N ALA A 112 -4.71 -14.34 4.02
CA ALA A 112 -4.68 -15.38 5.04
C ALA A 112 -5.12 -16.74 4.49
N PRO A 113 -4.74 -17.86 5.16
CA PRO A 113 -5.30 -19.18 4.90
C PRO A 113 -6.82 -19.20 4.85
N GLY A 114 -7.35 -20.01 3.93
CA GLY A 114 -8.77 -20.21 3.72
C GLY A 114 -9.53 -18.97 3.26
N SER A 115 -8.86 -18.00 2.61
CA SER A 115 -9.51 -16.79 2.07
C SER A 115 -9.75 -16.85 0.56
N ALA A 116 -8.96 -17.64 -0.17
CA ALA A 116 -9.02 -17.73 -1.62
C ALA A 116 -8.70 -19.16 -2.05
N GLU A 117 -9.53 -19.71 -2.92
CA GLU A 117 -9.34 -21.07 -3.44
C GLU A 117 -9.47 -21.10 -4.96
N VAL A 118 -8.91 -22.14 -5.57
CA VAL A 118 -9.10 -22.45 -6.99
C VAL A 118 -9.41 -23.92 -7.21
N SER A 119 -10.25 -24.22 -8.18
CA SER A 119 -10.47 -25.58 -8.71
C SER A 119 -10.18 -25.60 -10.21
N LEU A 120 -9.62 -26.71 -10.69
CA LEU A 120 -9.41 -27.00 -12.11
C LEU A 120 -10.32 -28.16 -12.52
N ASN A 121 -11.17 -27.93 -13.51
CA ASN A 121 -12.16 -28.87 -14.03
C ASN A 121 -13.07 -29.39 -12.91
N ASP A 122 -12.89 -30.67 -12.54
CA ASP A 122 -13.63 -31.37 -11.48
C ASP A 122 -12.73 -31.72 -10.29
N ALA A 123 -11.50 -31.18 -10.25
CA ALA A 123 -10.61 -31.36 -9.11
C ALA A 123 -11.14 -30.64 -7.87
N PRO A 124 -10.83 -31.13 -6.66
CA PRO A 124 -11.14 -30.41 -5.42
C PRO A 124 -10.58 -28.99 -5.42
N PHE A 125 -11.23 -28.09 -4.66
CA PHE A 125 -10.68 -26.77 -4.41
C PHE A 125 -9.37 -26.88 -3.62
N VAL A 126 -8.39 -26.08 -4.02
CA VAL A 126 -7.09 -25.92 -3.37
C VAL A 126 -7.01 -24.52 -2.78
N ASP A 127 -6.55 -24.40 -1.54
CA ASP A 127 -6.32 -23.12 -0.88
C ASP A 127 -5.10 -22.41 -1.51
N LEU A 128 -5.32 -21.22 -2.05
CA LEU A 128 -4.27 -20.42 -2.65
C LEU A 128 -3.31 -19.81 -1.61
N ALA A 129 -3.70 -19.84 -0.33
CA ALA A 129 -2.91 -19.29 0.75
C ALA A 129 -1.97 -20.30 1.43
N GLU A 130 -1.75 -21.48 0.84
CA GLU A 130 -0.66 -22.37 1.28
C GLU A 130 0.70 -21.68 1.10
N ALA A 131 1.52 -21.68 2.15
CA ALA A 131 2.79 -20.96 2.18
C ALA A 131 3.74 -21.37 1.03
N ALA A 132 3.69 -22.64 0.61
CA ALA A 132 4.51 -23.17 -0.48
C ALA A 132 4.29 -22.46 -1.82
N TYR A 133 3.14 -21.81 -2.03
CA TYR A 133 2.82 -21.11 -3.29
C TYR A 133 3.31 -19.66 -3.30
N GLY A 134 3.66 -19.08 -2.15
CA GLY A 134 4.19 -17.71 -2.06
C GLY A 134 3.18 -16.60 -2.40
N LEU A 135 1.88 -16.92 -2.46
CA LEU A 135 0.81 -16.00 -2.91
C LEU A 135 0.24 -15.10 -1.80
N VAL A 136 0.57 -15.36 -0.53
CA VAL A 136 0.01 -14.62 0.61
C VAL A 136 0.79 -13.33 0.85
N ARG A 137 0.03 -12.26 1.10
CA ARG A 137 0.51 -10.90 1.38
C ARG A 137 -0.27 -10.33 2.57
N PRO A 138 0.05 -10.77 3.81
CA PRO A 138 -0.82 -10.54 4.97
C PRO A 138 -0.85 -9.07 5.42
N HIS A 139 0.22 -8.31 5.18
CA HIS A 139 0.35 -6.94 5.67
C HIS A 139 0.00 -5.89 4.61
N ASP A 140 0.52 -6.07 3.39
CA ASP A 140 0.41 -5.12 2.28
C ASP A 140 -0.70 -5.50 1.28
N GLY A 141 -1.06 -6.79 1.17
CA GLY A 141 -2.05 -7.29 0.21
C GLY A 141 -1.63 -7.09 -1.25
N ASP A 142 -0.33 -6.86 -1.46
CA ASP A 142 0.25 -6.54 -2.75
C ASP A 142 0.09 -7.71 -3.73
N VAL A 143 0.56 -7.47 -4.95
CA VAL A 143 0.57 -8.49 -5.97
C VAL A 143 1.61 -9.55 -5.64
N ALA A 144 1.20 -10.80 -5.72
CA ALA A 144 2.07 -11.96 -5.60
C ALA A 144 1.93 -12.85 -6.85
N ALA A 145 3.00 -13.53 -7.21
CA ALA A 145 2.99 -14.53 -8.27
C ALA A 145 3.61 -15.83 -7.77
N GLY A 146 3.08 -16.95 -8.25
CA GLY A 146 3.46 -18.27 -7.78
C GLY A 146 2.95 -19.37 -8.71
N VAL A 147 3.42 -20.59 -8.47
CA VAL A 147 2.97 -21.78 -9.21
C VAL A 147 2.50 -22.80 -8.19
N LEU A 148 1.25 -23.25 -8.32
CA LEU A 148 0.74 -24.40 -7.56
C LEU A 148 0.81 -25.67 -8.42
N PRO A 149 1.12 -26.83 -7.84
CA PRO A 149 1.13 -28.09 -8.55
C PRO A 149 -0.30 -28.49 -8.95
N VAL A 150 -0.42 -29.08 -10.13
CA VAL A 150 -1.68 -29.61 -10.66
C VAL A 150 -1.46 -31.06 -11.05
N ASP A 151 -2.43 -31.94 -10.78
CA ASP A 151 -2.39 -33.32 -11.30
C ASP A 151 -2.50 -33.28 -12.83
N PRO A 152 -1.49 -33.75 -13.58
CA PRO A 152 -1.55 -33.78 -15.05
C PRO A 152 -2.73 -34.59 -15.59
N ARG A 153 -3.29 -35.53 -14.81
CA ARG A 153 -4.48 -36.30 -15.18
C ARG A 153 -5.75 -35.47 -15.18
N ALA A 154 -5.79 -34.38 -14.42
CA ALA A 154 -6.91 -33.44 -14.39
C ALA A 154 -6.99 -32.58 -15.67
N LEU A 155 -5.88 -32.47 -16.43
CA LEU A 155 -5.83 -31.71 -17.68
C LEU A 155 -6.57 -32.42 -18.82
N ARG A 156 -7.34 -31.64 -19.57
CA ARG A 156 -8.13 -32.06 -20.72
C ARG A 156 -7.62 -31.37 -21.99
N ALA A 157 -7.65 -32.09 -23.11
CA ALA A 157 -7.48 -31.43 -24.40
C ALA A 157 -8.74 -30.60 -24.68
N GLY A 158 -8.55 -29.39 -25.21
CA GLY A 158 -9.61 -28.40 -25.35
C GLY A 158 -9.81 -27.59 -24.08
N ASP A 159 -11.07 -27.42 -23.69
CA ASP A 159 -11.47 -26.53 -22.60
C ASP A 159 -11.05 -27.05 -21.22
N ASN A 160 -10.38 -26.19 -20.45
CA ASN A 160 -10.09 -26.41 -19.05
C ASN A 160 -10.69 -25.29 -18.22
N ARG A 161 -11.62 -25.65 -17.35
CA ARG A 161 -12.35 -24.72 -16.49
C ARG A 161 -11.56 -24.43 -15.22
N LEU A 162 -11.31 -23.16 -14.93
CA LEU A 162 -10.81 -22.67 -13.66
C LEU A 162 -11.95 -22.01 -12.89
N VAL A 163 -12.15 -22.38 -11.63
CA VAL A 163 -13.12 -21.72 -10.76
C VAL A 163 -12.39 -21.17 -9.55
N PHE A 164 -12.35 -19.85 -9.44
CA PHE A 164 -11.81 -19.15 -8.28
C PHE A 164 -12.92 -18.87 -7.28
N ARG A 165 -12.65 -19.03 -5.99
CA ARG A 165 -13.64 -18.86 -4.93
C ARG A 165 -13.11 -18.01 -3.78
N TYR A 166 -13.88 -16.99 -3.41
CA TYR A 166 -13.69 -16.25 -2.16
C TYR A 166 -14.45 -16.95 -1.05
N THR A 167 -13.77 -17.43 -0.02
CA THR A 167 -14.35 -18.40 0.93
C THR A 167 -14.78 -17.81 2.25
N ARG A 168 -14.13 -16.73 2.71
CA ARG A 168 -14.47 -16.08 3.98
C ARG A 168 -14.12 -14.61 3.93
N GLN A 169 -14.88 -13.82 4.70
CA GLN A 169 -14.49 -12.46 5.00
C GLN A 169 -13.19 -12.51 5.81
N VAL A 170 -12.17 -11.80 5.34
CA VAL A 170 -11.00 -11.49 6.16
C VAL A 170 -11.27 -10.13 6.77
N GLU A 171 -11.82 -10.15 7.98
CA GLU A 171 -12.05 -8.94 8.75
C GLU A 171 -10.70 -8.23 8.99
N ASP A 172 -10.70 -6.92 8.73
CA ASP A 172 -9.83 -5.94 9.41
C ASP A 172 -8.36 -5.76 8.96
N ILE A 173 -7.97 -6.10 7.73
CA ILE A 173 -6.61 -5.75 7.25
C ILE A 173 -6.57 -4.96 5.93
N ALA A 174 -7.35 -5.31 4.90
CA ALA A 174 -7.16 -4.72 3.56
C ALA A 174 -8.33 -3.94 2.97
N GLY A 175 -9.45 -3.72 3.67
CA GLY A 175 -10.54 -2.90 3.13
C GLY A 175 -11.16 -3.40 1.80
N ILE A 176 -10.91 -4.65 1.39
CA ILE A 176 -11.44 -5.28 0.17
C ILE A 176 -12.11 -6.60 0.54
N SER A 177 -13.35 -6.79 0.08
CA SER A 177 -14.14 -8.03 0.26
C SER A 177 -13.90 -9.00 -0.89
N GLY A 178 -12.69 -9.59 -0.97
CA GLY A 178 -12.33 -10.52 -2.05
C GLY A 178 -10.86 -10.46 -2.45
N PHE A 179 -10.54 -11.08 -3.58
CA PHE A 179 -9.21 -11.02 -4.21
C PHE A 179 -9.34 -10.83 -5.73
N ARG A 180 -8.22 -10.56 -6.38
CA ARG A 180 -8.16 -10.44 -7.85
C ARG A 180 -7.14 -11.38 -8.44
N VAL A 181 -7.45 -11.94 -9.60
CA VAL A 181 -6.50 -12.68 -10.43
C VAL A 181 -6.12 -11.79 -11.60
N LEU A 182 -4.86 -11.38 -11.66
CA LEU A 182 -4.32 -10.50 -12.69
C LEU A 182 -3.80 -11.29 -13.89
N GLY A 183 -3.45 -12.56 -13.67
CA GLY A 183 -3.02 -13.46 -14.72
C GLY A 183 -3.06 -14.90 -14.23
N ALA A 184 -3.33 -15.82 -15.15
CA ALA A 184 -3.32 -17.26 -14.91
C ALA A 184 -2.76 -17.98 -16.13
N ALA A 185 -2.00 -19.04 -15.92
CA ALA A 185 -1.52 -19.90 -17.01
C ALA A 185 -1.41 -21.36 -16.55
N LEU A 186 -1.85 -22.29 -17.38
CA LEU A 186 -1.54 -23.71 -17.18
C LEU A 186 -0.13 -23.98 -17.71
N VAL A 187 0.69 -24.63 -16.90
CA VAL A 187 2.07 -24.98 -17.20
C VAL A 187 2.12 -26.47 -17.53
N ALA A 188 2.42 -26.79 -18.79
CA ALA A 188 2.63 -28.16 -19.24
C ALA A 188 4.11 -28.52 -19.10
N GLY A 189 4.45 -29.40 -18.13
CA GLY A 189 5.82 -29.74 -17.75
C GLY A 189 6.24 -29.15 -16.39
N THR A 190 7.54 -28.99 -16.15
CA THR A 190 8.04 -28.43 -14.88
C THR A 190 7.75 -26.93 -14.76
N ALA A 191 7.66 -26.40 -13.54
CA ALA A 191 7.38 -24.98 -13.31
C ALA A 191 8.41 -24.01 -13.92
N ARG A 192 9.66 -24.46 -14.16
CA ARG A 192 10.74 -23.67 -14.77
C ARG A 192 10.80 -23.76 -16.30
N ASP A 193 10.59 -24.95 -16.86
CA ASP A 193 10.86 -25.22 -18.28
C ASP A 193 9.59 -25.59 -19.09
N GLY A 194 8.44 -25.68 -18.41
CA GLY A 194 7.17 -26.02 -19.02
C GLY A 194 6.59 -24.89 -19.86
N LYS A 195 5.89 -25.25 -20.94
CA LYS A 195 5.15 -24.29 -21.77
C LYS A 195 4.02 -23.67 -20.94
N ARG A 196 3.95 -22.33 -20.90
CA ARG A 196 2.86 -21.59 -20.27
C ARG A 196 1.77 -21.30 -21.30
N ILE A 197 0.58 -21.85 -21.06
CA ILE A 197 -0.62 -21.54 -21.83
C ILE A 197 -1.47 -20.58 -21.00
N THR A 198 -1.43 -19.31 -21.38
CA THR A 198 -1.99 -18.19 -20.60
C THR A 198 -3.50 -18.06 -20.84
N LEU A 199 -4.23 -17.69 -19.79
CA LEU A 199 -5.61 -17.25 -19.88
C LEU A 199 -5.69 -16.02 -20.79
N ALA A 200 -6.36 -16.17 -21.93
CA ALA A 200 -6.52 -15.12 -22.92
C ALA A 200 -7.87 -14.40 -22.72
N LEU A 201 -7.86 -13.36 -21.89
CA LEU A 201 -8.98 -12.44 -21.73
C LEU A 201 -8.50 -11.01 -22.02
N PRO A 202 -9.34 -10.14 -22.61
CA PRO A 202 -9.00 -8.74 -22.79
C PRO A 202 -8.84 -8.06 -21.43
N GLU A 203 -7.93 -7.10 -21.31
CA GLU A 203 -7.87 -6.23 -20.14
C GLU A 203 -9.08 -5.29 -20.12
N GLU A 204 -9.64 -5.06 -18.94
CA GLU A 204 -10.70 -4.08 -18.76
C GLU A 204 -10.18 -2.66 -18.99
N ASP A 205 -10.97 -1.84 -19.70
CA ASP A 205 -10.63 -0.47 -20.12
C ASP A 205 -11.45 0.59 -19.33
N PRO A 206 -10.90 1.18 -18.24
CA PRO A 206 -11.62 2.09 -17.37
C PRO A 206 -12.08 3.41 -18.03
N PRO A 207 -11.32 4.06 -18.94
CA PRO A 207 -11.80 5.21 -19.69
C PRO A 207 -13.15 5.00 -20.41
N GLY A 208 -13.47 3.75 -20.77
CA GLY A 208 -14.73 3.36 -21.37
C GLY A 208 -15.92 3.25 -20.41
N TRP A 209 -15.68 3.20 -19.09
CA TRP A 209 -16.75 3.01 -18.11
C TRP A 209 -17.74 4.18 -18.08
N ARG A 210 -19.02 3.85 -17.90
CA ARG A 210 -20.13 4.80 -17.83
C ARG A 210 -21.00 4.49 -16.60
N PRO A 211 -21.80 5.46 -16.13
CA PRO A 211 -22.82 5.19 -15.13
C PRO A 211 -23.73 4.03 -15.56
N THR A 212 -24.07 3.14 -14.64
CA THR A 212 -25.04 2.06 -14.90
C THR A 212 -26.42 2.64 -15.14
N ASP A 213 -26.78 3.68 -14.39
CA ASP A 213 -27.93 4.54 -14.61
C ASP A 213 -27.44 5.99 -14.75
N SER A 214 -27.72 6.63 -15.89
CA SER A 214 -27.25 7.99 -16.20
C SER A 214 -28.29 9.07 -15.91
N SER A 215 -29.44 8.70 -15.33
CA SER A 215 -30.45 9.67 -14.91
C SER A 215 -29.92 10.57 -13.79
N ALA A 216 -30.34 11.84 -13.81
CA ALA A 216 -29.95 12.81 -12.80
C ALA A 216 -30.42 12.37 -11.40
N GLU A 217 -31.58 11.71 -11.33
CA GLU A 217 -32.15 11.19 -10.11
C GLU A 217 -31.31 10.06 -9.51
N ALA A 218 -30.82 9.11 -10.31
CA ALA A 218 -29.95 8.04 -9.84
C ALA A 218 -28.59 8.56 -9.37
N ILE A 219 -28.00 9.50 -10.13
CA ILE A 219 -26.74 10.14 -9.77
C ILE A 219 -26.87 10.90 -8.45
N GLU A 220 -27.96 11.65 -8.24
CA GLU A 220 -28.17 12.38 -6.98
C GLU A 220 -28.44 11.45 -5.80
N ARG A 221 -29.22 10.37 -5.98
CA ARG A 221 -29.37 9.34 -4.93
C ARG A 221 -28.03 8.70 -4.58
N GLY A 222 -27.21 8.39 -5.58
CA GLY A 222 -25.85 7.86 -5.40
C GLY A 222 -24.92 8.81 -4.66
N ARG A 223 -24.96 10.12 -4.99
CA ARG A 223 -24.21 11.17 -4.27
C ARG A 223 -24.59 11.19 -2.80
N ARG A 224 -25.89 11.23 -2.49
CA ARG A 224 -26.39 11.22 -1.11
C ARG A 224 -26.00 9.94 -0.37
N ALA A 225 -26.13 8.79 -1.01
CA ALA A 225 -25.69 7.51 -0.46
C ALA A 225 -24.21 7.53 -0.07
N PHE A 226 -23.36 8.11 -0.93
CA PHE A 226 -21.93 8.20 -0.67
C PHE A 226 -21.56 9.23 0.42
N GLN A 227 -22.19 10.41 0.42
CA GLN A 227 -21.76 11.55 1.23
C GLN A 227 -22.47 11.66 2.59
N GLU A 228 -23.71 11.17 2.69
CA GLU A 228 -24.60 11.49 3.81
C GLU A 228 -25.09 10.25 4.55
N LEU A 229 -25.19 9.11 3.88
CA LEU A 229 -25.81 7.91 4.46
C LEU A 229 -24.78 6.96 5.05
N SER A 230 -25.16 6.38 6.20
CA SER A 230 -24.55 5.18 6.76
C SER A 230 -25.65 4.13 6.93
N ARG A 231 -25.36 2.91 6.50
CA ARG A 231 -26.29 1.78 6.57
C ARG A 231 -25.88 0.74 7.61
N ASP A 232 -24.59 0.66 7.94
CA ASP A 232 -24.02 -0.30 8.88
C ASP A 232 -23.66 0.29 10.26
N GLY A 233 -23.99 1.56 10.49
CA GLY A 233 -23.68 2.28 11.74
C GLY A 233 -22.26 2.86 11.78
N GLY A 234 -21.44 2.65 10.74
CA GLY A 234 -20.17 3.36 10.55
C GLY A 234 -20.36 4.78 10.02
N PRO A 235 -19.29 5.49 9.63
CA PRO A 235 -19.43 6.78 8.98
C PRO A 235 -19.89 6.64 7.52
N ALA A 236 -20.41 7.73 6.93
CA ALA A 236 -20.67 7.77 5.49
C ALA A 236 -19.40 7.51 4.67
N CYS A 237 -19.53 6.98 3.44
CA CYS A 237 -18.38 6.59 2.61
C CYS A 237 -17.38 7.74 2.40
N ALA A 238 -17.89 8.95 2.18
CA ALA A 238 -17.09 10.17 2.01
C ALA A 238 -16.23 10.52 3.23
N ARG A 239 -16.43 9.89 4.40
CA ARG A 239 -15.59 10.10 5.57
C ARG A 239 -14.22 9.43 5.41
N CYS A 240 -14.20 8.21 4.86
CA CYS A 240 -12.96 7.45 4.63
C CYS A 240 -12.32 7.74 3.26
N HIS A 241 -13.12 8.24 2.32
CA HIS A 241 -12.70 8.53 0.94
C HIS A 241 -12.52 10.03 0.67
N ALA A 242 -12.14 10.38 -0.56
CA ALA A 242 -12.23 11.75 -1.05
C ALA A 242 -13.68 12.25 -0.90
N ASP A 243 -13.91 13.55 -0.67
CA ASP A 243 -15.24 14.07 -0.32
C ASP A 243 -16.27 13.78 -1.42
N SER A 244 -15.81 13.76 -2.67
CA SER A 244 -16.62 13.44 -3.85
C SER A 244 -16.59 11.95 -4.25
N GLY A 245 -15.69 11.14 -3.68
CA GLY A 245 -15.36 9.80 -4.18
C GLY A 245 -14.46 9.82 -5.42
N ALA A 246 -13.83 10.95 -5.72
CA ALA A 246 -12.90 11.10 -6.84
C ALA A 246 -11.76 10.09 -6.82
N ASP A 247 -11.30 9.64 -5.65
CA ASP A 247 -10.26 8.63 -5.53
C ASP A 247 -10.69 7.28 -6.13
N LEU A 248 -11.95 6.88 -5.90
CA LEU A 248 -12.52 5.66 -6.46
C LEU A 248 -12.58 5.67 -7.99
N GLN A 249 -12.88 6.83 -8.57
CA GLN A 249 -12.85 7.04 -10.02
C GLN A 249 -11.41 7.13 -10.55
N TYR A 250 -10.54 7.90 -9.89
CA TYR A 250 -9.16 8.15 -10.30
C TYR A 250 -8.34 6.86 -10.35
N TYR A 251 -8.44 6.02 -9.32
CA TYR A 251 -7.75 4.72 -9.24
C TYR A 251 -8.52 3.58 -9.90
N ALA A 252 -9.57 3.88 -10.67
CA ALA A 252 -10.32 2.90 -11.45
C ALA A 252 -10.77 1.68 -10.62
N PHE A 253 -11.39 1.89 -9.46
CA PHE A 253 -12.15 0.83 -8.81
C PHE A 253 -13.32 0.47 -9.71
N SER A 254 -13.45 -0.79 -10.13
CA SER A 254 -14.48 -1.27 -11.08
C SER A 254 -15.89 -1.04 -10.56
N THR A 255 -16.88 -1.00 -11.46
CA THR A 255 -18.30 -0.85 -11.06
C THR A 255 -18.74 -2.02 -10.19
N HIS A 256 -18.26 -3.24 -10.49
CA HIS A 256 -18.50 -4.42 -9.67
C HIS A 256 -17.95 -4.25 -8.25
N SER A 257 -16.69 -3.83 -8.11
CA SER A 257 -16.06 -3.63 -6.79
C SER A 257 -16.75 -2.54 -5.96
N LEU A 258 -17.20 -1.45 -6.58
CA LEU A 258 -17.97 -0.38 -5.92
C LEU A 258 -19.30 -0.91 -5.39
N VAL A 259 -20.05 -1.63 -6.23
CA VAL A 259 -21.34 -2.21 -5.85
C VAL A 259 -21.17 -3.22 -4.70
N GLN A 260 -20.24 -4.17 -4.83
CA GLN A 260 -20.05 -5.18 -3.78
C GLN A 260 -19.55 -4.56 -2.46
N ARG A 261 -18.72 -3.51 -2.53
CA ARG A 261 -18.25 -2.83 -1.31
C ARG A 261 -19.37 -2.02 -0.65
N ALA A 262 -20.21 -1.33 -1.40
CA ALA A 262 -21.38 -0.66 -0.84
C ALA A 262 -22.34 -1.68 -0.18
N ARG A 263 -22.57 -2.84 -0.80
CA ARG A 263 -23.37 -3.92 -0.20
C ARG A 263 -22.78 -4.50 1.07
N PHE A 264 -21.45 -4.57 1.16
CA PHE A 264 -20.77 -4.96 2.41
C PHE A 264 -21.12 -3.97 3.54
N HIS A 265 -21.21 -2.69 3.24
CA HIS A 265 -21.70 -1.64 4.15
C HIS A 265 -23.24 -1.58 4.22
N GLN A 266 -23.94 -2.69 3.95
CA GLN A 266 -25.39 -2.86 4.11
C GLN A 266 -26.29 -2.00 3.21
N PHE A 267 -25.75 -1.39 2.15
CA PHE A 267 -26.58 -0.78 1.11
C PHE A 267 -27.32 -1.87 0.31
N SER A 268 -28.55 -1.57 -0.12
CA SER A 268 -29.28 -2.44 -1.06
C SER A 268 -28.57 -2.49 -2.43
N GLN A 269 -28.90 -3.48 -3.25
CA GLN A 269 -28.34 -3.59 -4.62
C GLN A 269 -28.61 -2.32 -5.44
N CYS A 270 -29.82 -1.77 -5.35
CA CYS A 270 -30.24 -0.57 -6.08
C CYS A 270 -29.45 0.67 -5.62
N GLU A 271 -29.32 0.89 -4.31
CA GLU A 271 -28.52 2.00 -3.78
C GLU A 271 -27.04 1.88 -4.12
N ALA A 272 -26.50 0.66 -4.10
CA ALA A 272 -25.11 0.38 -4.47
C ALA A 272 -24.85 0.67 -5.96
N GLU A 273 -25.80 0.37 -6.85
CA GLU A 273 -25.75 0.72 -8.27
C GLU A 273 -25.87 2.22 -8.52
N ASP A 274 -26.74 2.91 -7.78
CA ASP A 274 -26.87 4.37 -7.82
C ASP A 274 -25.56 5.04 -7.36
N LEU A 275 -24.94 4.55 -6.27
CA LEU A 275 -23.64 5.02 -5.78
C LEU A 275 -22.55 4.81 -6.82
N ALA A 276 -22.45 3.62 -7.42
CA ALA A 276 -21.46 3.37 -8.47
C ALA A 276 -21.70 4.25 -9.70
N SER A 277 -22.97 4.51 -10.05
CA SER A 277 -23.34 5.42 -11.14
C SER A 277 -22.92 6.86 -10.85
N TYR A 278 -23.09 7.33 -9.62
CA TYR A 278 -22.58 8.63 -9.16
C TYR A 278 -21.06 8.72 -9.33
N ILE A 279 -20.29 7.74 -8.85
CA ILE A 279 -18.81 7.74 -8.99
C ILE A 279 -18.39 7.81 -10.47
N ARG A 280 -19.10 7.09 -11.36
CA ARG A 280 -18.85 7.12 -12.80
C ARG A 280 -19.27 8.41 -13.49
N SER A 281 -20.15 9.18 -12.88
CA SER A 281 -20.59 10.49 -13.40
C SER A 281 -19.59 11.61 -13.11
N LEU A 282 -18.62 11.38 -12.20
CA LEU A 282 -17.62 12.38 -11.85
C LEU A 282 -16.82 12.81 -13.10
N PRO A 283 -16.57 14.12 -13.28
CA PRO A 283 -15.84 14.64 -14.44
C PRO A 283 -14.33 14.43 -14.26
N LEU A 284 -13.91 13.18 -14.03
CA LEU A 284 -12.55 12.76 -13.77
C LEU A 284 -12.25 11.51 -14.57
N LEU A 285 -11.17 11.56 -15.35
CA LEU A 285 -10.69 10.39 -16.07
C LEU A 285 -9.98 9.44 -15.11
N PRO A 286 -10.23 8.12 -15.20
CA PRO A 286 -9.41 7.15 -14.48
C PRO A 286 -7.97 7.21 -15.00
N LYS A 287 -7.01 7.24 -14.07
CA LYS A 287 -5.57 7.31 -14.36
C LYS A 287 -4.80 6.13 -13.76
N GLY A 288 -5.17 5.71 -12.54
CA GLY A 288 -4.56 4.58 -11.85
C GLY A 288 -5.34 3.27 -12.02
N ARG A 289 -4.96 2.26 -11.24
CA ARG A 289 -5.68 0.99 -11.08
C ARG A 289 -5.77 0.63 -9.61
N ALA A 290 -6.85 -0.04 -9.19
CA ALA A 290 -7.03 -0.45 -7.80
C ALA A 290 -5.93 -1.41 -7.29
N VAL A 291 -5.25 -2.11 -8.21
CA VAL A 291 -4.14 -3.04 -7.95
C VAL A 291 -2.77 -2.45 -8.28
N ALA A 292 -2.73 -1.26 -8.86
CA ALA A 292 -1.49 -0.54 -9.13
C ALA A 292 -1.15 0.31 -7.90
N PRO A 293 0.06 0.19 -7.34
CA PRO A 293 0.46 1.08 -6.28
C PRO A 293 0.53 2.52 -6.75
N PRO A 294 -0.19 3.44 -6.08
CA PRO A 294 0.03 4.86 -6.23
C PRO A 294 1.51 5.18 -6.08
N PHE A 295 1.98 6.18 -6.83
CA PHE A 295 3.37 6.68 -6.77
C PHE A 295 4.45 5.69 -7.18
N GLN A 296 4.11 4.45 -7.60
CA GLN A 296 5.12 3.45 -7.95
C GLN A 296 6.08 4.03 -8.98
N PRO A 297 7.38 4.15 -8.66
CA PRO A 297 8.33 4.67 -9.63
C PRO A 297 8.57 3.65 -10.74
N GLY A 298 8.84 4.16 -11.94
CA GLY A 298 9.10 3.35 -13.11
C GLY A 298 8.68 4.02 -14.42
N PRO A 299 9.02 3.40 -15.56
CA PRO A 299 8.65 3.92 -16.87
C PRO A 299 7.13 4.09 -16.98
N GLY A 300 6.68 5.29 -17.39
CA GLY A 300 5.26 5.57 -17.53
C GLY A 300 4.56 5.97 -16.22
N ASN A 301 5.32 6.33 -15.17
CA ASN A 301 4.74 6.89 -13.95
C ASN A 301 3.91 8.16 -14.25
N HIS A 302 2.66 8.15 -13.78
CA HIS A 302 1.69 9.25 -13.93
C HIS A 302 1.38 9.93 -12.57
N GLY A 303 2.41 10.26 -11.78
CA GLY A 303 2.25 10.92 -10.49
C GLY A 303 1.57 10.00 -9.47
N ALA A 304 0.41 10.40 -8.90
CA ALA A 304 -0.27 9.52 -7.94
C ALA A 304 -0.81 8.24 -8.55
N ALA A 305 -0.98 8.15 -9.87
CA ALA A 305 -1.37 6.87 -10.46
C ALA A 305 -0.21 5.84 -10.47
N GLY A 306 1.03 6.29 -10.28
CA GLY A 306 2.23 5.44 -10.35
C GLY A 306 2.47 4.87 -11.75
N ALA A 307 3.54 4.08 -11.88
CA ALA A 307 3.85 3.26 -13.05
C ALA A 307 3.17 1.88 -13.02
N GLY A 308 2.46 1.57 -11.92
CA GLY A 308 1.76 0.32 -11.73
C GLY A 308 2.64 -0.85 -11.31
N VAL A 309 2.00 -1.99 -11.06
CA VAL A 309 2.66 -3.17 -10.48
C VAL A 309 3.72 -3.76 -11.40
N ASP A 310 3.63 -3.58 -12.72
CA ASP A 310 4.63 -4.09 -13.66
C ASP A 310 5.96 -3.35 -13.59
N ALA A 311 5.99 -2.17 -12.96
CA ALA A 311 7.21 -1.44 -12.65
C ALA A 311 7.92 -1.94 -11.37
N VAL A 312 7.29 -2.85 -10.62
CA VAL A 312 7.93 -3.49 -9.47
C VAL A 312 8.91 -4.56 -9.96
N LEU A 313 10.18 -4.38 -9.65
CA LEU A 313 11.24 -5.29 -10.04
C LEU A 313 11.17 -6.57 -9.22
N ALA A 314 11.47 -7.71 -9.85
CA ALA A 314 11.42 -9.01 -9.19
C ALA A 314 12.50 -9.17 -8.12
N GLN A 315 13.65 -8.52 -8.33
CA GLN A 315 14.83 -8.64 -7.49
C GLN A 315 15.66 -7.35 -7.51
N ASP A 316 16.44 -7.20 -6.47
CA ASP A 316 17.36 -6.11 -6.20
C ASP A 316 18.45 -5.90 -7.25
N SER A 317 18.97 -6.98 -7.84
CA SER A 317 19.94 -6.89 -8.94
C SER A 317 19.34 -6.25 -10.20
N ASP A 318 18.02 -6.36 -10.41
CA ASP A 318 17.36 -5.68 -11.51
C ASP A 318 17.27 -4.17 -11.26
N PHE A 319 17.18 -3.76 -9.98
CA PHE A 319 17.25 -2.35 -9.61
C PHE A 319 18.62 -1.77 -9.96
N ALA A 320 19.70 -2.46 -9.57
CA ALA A 320 21.06 -2.06 -9.90
C ALA A 320 21.24 -1.90 -11.42
N ARG A 321 20.70 -2.86 -12.19
CA ARG A 321 20.74 -2.81 -13.66
C ARG A 321 19.97 -1.63 -14.23
N ALA A 322 18.80 -1.33 -13.67
CA ALA A 322 17.99 -0.17 -14.08
C ALA A 322 18.65 1.16 -13.71
N ALA A 323 19.25 1.25 -12.52
CA ALA A 323 19.83 2.49 -12.00
C ALA A 323 21.21 2.81 -12.59
N TRP A 324 22.02 1.77 -12.86
CA TRP A 324 23.45 1.92 -13.16
C TRP A 324 23.92 1.20 -14.42
N GLY A 325 23.06 0.42 -15.08
CA GLY A 325 23.42 -0.33 -16.28
C GLY A 325 24.22 -1.62 -16.02
N GLY A 326 24.28 -2.10 -14.76
CA GLY A 326 24.97 -3.33 -14.39
C GLY A 326 24.48 -3.92 -13.06
N ASP A 327 24.98 -5.10 -12.68
CA ASP A 327 24.50 -5.83 -11.50
C ASP A 327 25.12 -5.36 -10.18
N ALA A 328 25.92 -4.29 -10.20
CA ALA A 328 26.63 -3.77 -9.04
C ALA A 328 26.72 -2.24 -9.08
N LEU A 329 27.03 -1.66 -7.93
CA LEU A 329 27.34 -0.24 -7.79
C LEU A 329 28.58 0.13 -8.62
N PRO A 330 28.53 1.19 -9.46
CA PRO A 330 29.71 1.68 -10.16
C PRO A 330 30.78 2.20 -9.19
N GLU A 331 32.05 1.86 -9.43
CA GLU A 331 33.18 2.36 -8.64
C GLU A 331 33.30 3.90 -8.71
N SER A 332 32.86 4.51 -9.82
CA SER A 332 32.95 5.95 -10.09
C SER A 332 31.61 6.71 -10.01
N LEU A 333 30.66 6.22 -9.21
CA LEU A 333 29.36 6.87 -9.04
C LEU A 333 29.50 8.26 -8.38
N SER A 334 28.98 9.31 -9.04
CA SER A 334 29.00 10.67 -8.48
C SER A 334 28.30 10.74 -7.13
N TRP A 335 28.79 11.56 -6.18
CA TRP A 335 28.10 11.75 -4.88
C TRP A 335 26.68 12.27 -5.08
N ASP A 336 26.48 13.08 -6.11
CA ASP A 336 25.19 13.63 -6.48
C ASP A 336 24.43 12.77 -7.51
N TRP A 337 24.74 11.49 -7.69
CA TRP A 337 24.16 10.65 -8.76
C TRP A 337 22.62 10.71 -8.87
N ALA A 338 21.90 10.88 -7.76
CA ALA A 338 20.45 11.05 -7.76
C ALA A 338 19.98 12.33 -8.48
N ALA A 339 20.88 13.30 -8.70
CA ALA A 339 20.68 14.44 -9.59
C ALA A 339 20.68 14.03 -11.07
N GLY A 340 21.39 12.95 -11.40
CA GLY A 340 21.53 12.42 -12.76
C GLY A 340 20.49 11.35 -13.10
N VAL A 341 19.68 10.88 -12.14
CA VAL A 341 18.60 9.91 -12.38
C VAL A 341 17.24 10.52 -12.07
N ASN A 342 16.24 10.14 -12.87
CA ASN A 342 14.85 10.50 -12.59
C ASN A 342 14.24 9.43 -11.67
N THR A 343 14.17 9.69 -10.37
CA THR A 343 13.65 8.73 -9.38
C THR A 343 12.16 8.42 -9.56
N TYR A 344 11.39 9.25 -10.27
CA TYR A 344 10.01 8.91 -10.65
C TYR A 344 9.94 7.80 -11.69
N GLN A 345 10.96 7.71 -12.55
CA GLN A 345 10.99 6.79 -13.69
C GLN A 345 11.88 5.57 -13.43
N LEU A 346 12.59 5.55 -12.30
CA LEU A 346 13.48 4.46 -11.91
C LEU A 346 12.68 3.35 -11.22
N PRO A 347 12.45 2.19 -11.86
CA PRO A 347 11.69 1.11 -11.24
C PRO A 347 12.41 0.56 -10.01
N THR A 348 11.67 0.03 -9.03
CA THR A 348 12.21 -0.44 -7.75
C THR A 348 11.71 -1.85 -7.44
N SER A 349 12.47 -2.63 -6.67
CA SER A 349 12.03 -3.94 -6.17
C SER A 349 11.05 -3.84 -5.00
N VAL A 350 10.84 -2.62 -4.49
CA VAL A 350 9.86 -2.34 -3.42
C VAL A 350 8.53 -1.96 -4.06
N ALA A 351 7.53 -2.81 -3.87
CA ALA A 351 6.14 -2.44 -4.15
C ALA A 351 5.70 -1.38 -3.14
N LEU A 352 5.17 -0.26 -3.65
CA LEU A 352 4.50 0.70 -2.79
C LEU A 352 3.11 0.15 -2.39
N PRO A 353 2.47 0.69 -1.34
CA PRO A 353 1.14 0.24 -0.95
C PRO A 353 0.12 0.66 -2.00
N THR A 354 -0.77 -0.25 -2.40
CA THR A 354 -1.95 0.06 -3.24
C THR A 354 -2.92 1.04 -2.57
N TRP A 355 -3.72 1.81 -3.34
CA TRP A 355 -4.54 2.92 -2.81
C TRP A 355 -5.42 2.54 -1.62
N HIS A 356 -6.02 1.35 -1.62
CA HIS A 356 -6.87 0.90 -0.53
C HIS A 356 -6.12 0.78 0.82
N ARG A 357 -4.78 0.71 0.81
CA ARG A 357 -3.93 0.74 2.01
C ARG A 357 -3.64 2.15 2.53
N TRP A 358 -3.99 3.17 1.76
CA TRP A 358 -3.94 4.58 2.15
C TRP A 358 -5.24 5.02 2.82
N LEU A 359 -6.33 4.27 2.65
CA LEU A 359 -7.62 4.55 3.26
C LEU A 359 -7.60 4.18 4.75
N PRO A 360 -8.27 4.98 5.62
CA PRO A 360 -8.49 4.59 6.99
C PRO A 360 -9.39 3.35 7.04
N ARG A 361 -9.02 2.40 7.91
CA ARG A 361 -9.76 1.15 8.17
C ARG A 361 -10.91 1.36 9.15
N GLU A 362 -10.68 2.23 10.13
CA GLU A 362 -11.63 2.59 11.17
C GLU A 362 -11.52 4.09 11.44
N LEU A 363 -12.66 4.73 11.70
CA LEU A 363 -12.71 6.09 12.20
C LEU A 363 -13.63 6.13 13.41
N LYS A 364 -13.08 6.50 14.56
CA LYS A 364 -13.86 6.64 15.80
C LYS A 364 -14.35 8.08 15.93
N ASP A 365 -15.61 8.25 16.29
CA ASP A 365 -16.24 9.57 16.42
C ASP A 365 -15.55 10.45 17.47
N ASP A 366 -15.05 9.85 18.54
CA ASP A 366 -14.39 10.56 19.64
C ASP A 366 -13.15 11.32 19.15
N TRP A 367 -12.40 10.79 18.17
CA TRP A 367 -11.23 11.45 17.57
C TRP A 367 -11.54 12.86 17.04
N PHE A 368 -12.75 13.06 16.55
CA PHE A 368 -13.21 14.33 15.97
C PHE A 368 -13.70 15.34 17.02
N THR A 369 -13.88 14.90 18.26
CA THR A 369 -14.23 15.75 19.41
C THR A 369 -13.03 16.06 20.31
N ARG A 370 -11.89 15.40 20.09
CA ARG A 370 -10.65 15.62 20.84
C ARG A 370 -10.06 17.00 20.62
N LEU A 371 -9.36 17.48 21.64
CA LEU A 371 -8.66 18.77 21.63
C LEU A 371 -9.61 19.88 21.15
N ASP A 372 -10.76 19.94 21.81
CA ASP A 372 -11.90 20.81 21.51
C ASP A 372 -12.53 20.58 20.12
N GLY A 373 -12.25 19.47 19.44
CA GLY A 373 -12.72 19.20 18.08
C GLY A 373 -11.87 19.85 16.98
N ILE A 374 -10.57 20.01 17.22
CA ILE A 374 -9.65 20.65 16.27
C ILE A 374 -9.63 19.96 14.91
N LEU A 375 -9.66 18.63 14.87
CA LEU A 375 -9.63 17.84 13.63
C LEU A 375 -10.88 18.08 12.77
N ALA A 376 -12.06 18.04 13.38
CA ALA A 376 -13.32 18.29 12.67
C ALA A 376 -13.41 19.73 12.13
N ARG A 377 -12.95 20.72 12.91
CA ARG A 377 -12.97 22.13 12.48
C ARG A 377 -12.06 22.38 11.28
N THR A 378 -10.82 21.88 11.33
CA THR A 378 -9.85 22.10 10.25
C THR A 378 -10.18 21.28 9.01
N GLU A 379 -10.76 20.10 9.15
CA GLU A 379 -11.33 19.34 8.03
C GLU A 379 -12.42 20.13 7.32
N ALA A 380 -13.38 20.66 8.08
CA ALA A 380 -14.47 21.45 7.53
C ALA A 380 -13.96 22.74 6.86
N GLU A 381 -12.89 23.33 7.39
CA GLU A 381 -12.22 24.48 6.75
C GLU A 381 -11.52 24.09 5.46
N LEU A 382 -10.77 22.98 5.44
CA LEU A 382 -10.11 22.45 4.24
C LEU A 382 -11.12 22.19 3.11
N ALA A 383 -12.30 21.66 3.46
CA ALA A 383 -13.38 21.42 2.50
C ALA A 383 -14.01 22.71 1.94
N ARG A 384 -14.17 23.75 2.78
CA ARG A 384 -14.77 25.03 2.35
C ARG A 384 -13.79 25.96 1.64
N ASN A 385 -12.52 25.95 2.05
CA ASN A 385 -11.52 26.92 1.66
C ASN A 385 -10.18 26.22 1.38
N PRO A 386 -10.01 25.59 0.21
CA PRO A 386 -8.90 24.68 -0.09
C PRO A 386 -7.59 25.42 -0.37
N THR A 387 -7.12 26.23 0.57
CA THR A 387 -5.82 26.92 0.53
C THR A 387 -4.71 26.05 1.10
N LEU A 388 -3.45 26.37 0.79
CA LEU A 388 -2.29 25.72 1.41
C LEU A 388 -2.32 25.85 2.95
N GLU A 389 -2.72 27.02 3.47
CA GLU A 389 -2.83 27.27 4.91
C GLU A 389 -3.85 26.33 5.56
N SER A 390 -5.03 26.14 4.94
CA SER A 390 -6.05 25.20 5.44
C SER A 390 -5.53 23.75 5.47
N ALA A 391 -4.77 23.35 4.45
CA ALA A 391 -4.18 22.02 4.36
C ALA A 391 -3.11 21.79 5.44
N GLN A 392 -2.26 22.79 5.69
CA GLN A 392 -1.27 22.76 6.76
C GLN A 392 -1.92 22.72 8.16
N ALA A 393 -2.98 23.51 8.37
CA ALA A 393 -3.74 23.51 9.61
C ALA A 393 -4.42 22.17 9.87
N PHE A 394 -5.04 21.58 8.84
CA PHE A 394 -5.64 20.25 8.92
C PHE A 394 -4.62 19.16 9.23
N MET A 395 -3.48 19.15 8.53
CA MET A 395 -2.42 18.18 8.80
C MET A 395 -1.88 18.30 10.23
N SER A 396 -1.66 19.52 10.70
CA SER A 396 -1.22 19.79 12.07
C SER A 396 -2.23 19.27 13.10
N ALA A 397 -3.53 19.47 12.84
CA ALA A 397 -4.60 18.94 13.69
C ALA A 397 -4.61 17.41 13.73
N ALA A 398 -4.45 16.74 12.58
CA ALA A 398 -4.37 15.29 12.50
C ALA A 398 -3.16 14.73 13.27
N LEU A 399 -1.99 15.36 13.14
CA LEU A 399 -0.79 14.99 13.90
C LEU A 399 -1.00 15.15 15.41
N LEU A 400 -1.62 16.25 15.84
CA LEU A 400 -1.92 16.49 17.26
C LEU A 400 -2.92 15.47 17.82
N VAL A 401 -4.00 15.19 17.11
CA VAL A 401 -5.00 14.21 17.52
C VAL A 401 -4.44 12.79 17.50
N GLY A 402 -3.70 12.40 16.45
CA GLY A 402 -3.06 11.09 16.39
C GLY A 402 -2.04 10.89 17.52
N LYS A 403 -1.28 11.94 17.88
CA LYS A 403 -0.40 11.93 19.05
C LYS A 403 -1.20 11.80 20.36
N ASP A 404 -2.32 12.49 20.49
CA ASP A 404 -3.19 12.40 21.68
C ASP A 404 -3.77 10.99 21.84
N VAL A 405 -4.25 10.37 20.76
CA VAL A 405 -4.72 8.97 20.71
C VAL A 405 -3.62 8.03 21.20
N LEU A 406 -2.42 8.15 20.62
CA LEU A 406 -1.28 7.34 21.04
C LEU A 406 -0.93 7.52 22.52
N LEU A 407 -0.79 8.76 23.00
CA LEU A 407 -0.31 9.02 24.35
C LEU A 407 -1.35 8.69 25.44
N ARG A 408 -2.64 8.88 25.16
CA ARG A 408 -3.70 8.60 26.15
C ARG A 408 -4.09 7.13 26.20
N GLU A 409 -4.07 6.45 25.06
CA GLU A 409 -4.64 5.09 24.93
C GLU A 409 -3.59 4.03 24.66
N GLY A 410 -2.37 4.41 24.27
CA GLY A 410 -1.40 3.47 23.71
C GLY A 410 -1.82 2.92 22.35
N ASP A 411 -2.80 3.55 21.67
CA ASP A 411 -3.38 3.06 20.42
C ASP A 411 -2.56 3.52 19.20
N TYR A 412 -1.52 2.75 18.87
CA TYR A 412 -0.71 2.96 17.65
C TYR A 412 -1.53 2.80 16.37
N GLN A 413 -2.50 1.88 16.36
CA GLN A 413 -3.38 1.67 15.21
C GLN A 413 -4.24 2.91 14.98
N GLY A 414 -4.89 3.41 16.03
CA GLY A 414 -5.71 4.62 15.97
C GLY A 414 -4.93 5.83 15.47
N LYS A 415 -3.67 6.02 15.92
CA LYS A 415 -2.80 7.06 15.36
C LYS A 415 -2.59 6.89 13.84
N VAL A 416 -2.27 5.67 13.38
CA VAL A 416 -2.10 5.38 11.95
C VAL A 416 -3.38 5.67 11.16
N GLU A 417 -4.55 5.30 11.68
CA GLU A 417 -5.83 5.53 11.00
C GLU A 417 -6.18 7.02 10.90
N VAL A 418 -5.89 7.83 11.93
CA VAL A 418 -6.03 9.30 11.87
C VAL A 418 -5.16 9.90 10.76
N LEU A 419 -3.93 9.40 10.58
CA LEU A 419 -3.04 9.91 9.54
C LEU A 419 -3.40 9.42 8.15
N ARG A 420 -3.91 8.18 7.99
CA ARG A 420 -4.50 7.69 6.74
C ARG A 420 -5.68 8.53 6.31
N PHE A 421 -6.58 8.83 7.25
CA PHE A 421 -7.68 9.76 7.02
C PHE A 421 -7.18 11.12 6.52
N ALA A 422 -6.19 11.70 7.19
CA ALA A 422 -5.61 12.97 6.75
C ALA A 422 -5.00 12.88 5.35
N ALA A 423 -4.30 11.78 5.04
CA ALA A 423 -3.69 11.55 3.74
C ALA A 423 -4.73 11.55 2.60
N VAL A 424 -5.87 10.89 2.79
CA VAL A 424 -6.96 10.87 1.79
C VAL A 424 -7.54 12.27 1.57
N LYS A 425 -7.77 13.03 2.65
CA LYS A 425 -8.31 14.40 2.55
C LYS A 425 -7.33 15.36 1.88
N LEU A 426 -6.05 15.23 2.16
CA LEU A 426 -4.99 16.02 1.54
C LEU A 426 -4.76 15.64 0.06
N TRP A 427 -4.91 14.37 -0.28
CA TRP A 427 -4.93 13.92 -1.68
C TRP A 427 -6.08 14.59 -2.44
N ASP A 428 -7.31 14.60 -1.90
CA ASP A 428 -8.45 15.26 -2.56
C ASP A 428 -8.29 16.79 -2.62
N TRP A 429 -7.71 17.40 -1.59
CA TRP A 429 -7.31 18.81 -1.64
C TRP A 429 -6.35 19.10 -2.80
N SER A 430 -5.25 18.35 -2.90
CA SER A 430 -4.24 18.50 -3.96
C SER A 430 -4.86 18.33 -5.35
N ARG A 431 -5.75 17.34 -5.50
CA ARG A 431 -6.58 17.13 -6.69
C ARG A 431 -7.38 18.36 -7.10
N ARG A 432 -8.07 18.99 -6.14
CA ARG A 432 -8.90 20.18 -6.39
C ARG A 432 -8.07 21.42 -6.73
N THR A 433 -6.82 21.51 -6.27
CA THR A 433 -5.98 22.71 -6.40
C THR A 433 -4.95 22.67 -7.51
N GLY A 434 -4.70 21.51 -8.13
CA GLY A 434 -3.92 21.43 -9.38
C GLY A 434 -3.04 20.19 -9.53
N PHE A 435 -3.61 19.00 -9.36
CA PHE A 435 -2.93 17.71 -9.39
C PHE A 435 -2.43 17.19 -10.76
N ASP A 436 -2.61 17.91 -11.88
CA ASP A 436 -2.28 17.44 -13.27
C ASP A 436 -1.25 18.28 -14.09
N ARG A 437 -0.52 19.24 -13.49
CA ARG A 437 0.64 19.97 -14.07
C ARG A 437 2.01 19.24 -14.04
N ALA A 438 2.93 19.52 -14.97
CA ALA A 438 4.18 18.73 -15.12
C ALA A 438 5.20 18.79 -13.95
N ASP A 439 4.88 19.50 -12.86
CA ASP A 439 5.70 19.79 -11.68
C ASP A 439 5.32 18.97 -10.42
N HIS A 440 4.79 17.75 -10.60
CA HIS A 440 4.12 16.94 -9.56
C HIS A 440 4.97 16.24 -8.52
N GLY A 441 5.79 17.01 -7.83
CA GLY A 441 5.90 16.91 -6.39
C GLY A 441 5.45 18.25 -5.84
N MET A 442 4.25 18.31 -5.26
CA MET A 442 3.73 19.41 -4.45
C MET A 442 4.65 20.67 -4.37
N PRO A 443 4.42 21.70 -5.20
CA PRO A 443 5.43 22.72 -5.50
C PRO A 443 5.88 23.61 -4.32
N ASP A 444 5.16 23.62 -3.20
CA ASP A 444 5.04 24.81 -2.36
C ASP A 444 5.00 24.60 -0.84
N LEU A 445 5.48 23.47 -0.29
CA LEU A 445 5.35 23.11 1.15
C LEU A 445 3.98 22.53 1.53
N SER A 446 3.31 21.86 0.60
CA SER A 446 2.15 21.04 0.94
C SER A 446 2.47 20.05 2.07
N PRO A 447 1.48 19.61 2.85
CA PRO A 447 1.66 18.54 3.83
C PRO A 447 2.10 17.22 3.16
N ALA A 448 3.26 16.71 3.58
CA ALA A 448 3.87 15.46 3.12
C ALA A 448 3.08 14.24 3.63
N TYR A 449 1.93 13.95 3.03
CA TYR A 449 1.03 12.89 3.50
C TYR A 449 1.65 11.48 3.48
N PRO A 450 2.55 11.08 2.55
CA PRO A 450 3.18 9.76 2.64
C PRO A 450 4.12 9.65 3.85
N TYR A 451 4.79 10.76 4.15
CA TYR A 451 5.85 10.81 5.13
C TYR A 451 5.34 10.62 6.56
N GLU A 452 4.28 11.33 6.95
CA GLU A 452 3.77 11.27 8.32
C GLU A 452 3.06 9.94 8.62
N VAL A 453 2.40 9.33 7.62
CA VAL A 453 1.88 7.97 7.74
C VAL A 453 3.03 6.97 7.91
N GLY A 454 4.09 7.10 7.10
CA GLY A 454 5.32 6.33 7.25
C GLY A 454 5.92 6.47 8.66
N PHE A 455 5.91 7.67 9.23
CA PHE A 455 6.41 7.91 10.59
C PHE A 455 5.59 7.22 11.68
N ALA A 456 4.26 7.23 11.59
CA ALA A 456 3.45 6.50 12.55
C ALA A 456 3.69 4.98 12.47
N PHE A 457 3.90 4.43 11.27
CA PHE A 457 4.33 3.04 11.14
C PHE A 457 5.71 2.80 11.74
N PHE A 458 6.63 3.75 11.61
CA PHE A 458 7.96 3.63 12.18
C PHE A 458 7.91 3.54 13.72
N GLU A 459 7.19 4.47 14.36
CA GLU A 459 7.02 4.45 15.81
C GLU A 459 6.35 3.14 16.27
N ALA A 460 5.37 2.65 15.53
CA ALA A 460 4.71 1.38 15.82
C ALA A 460 5.66 0.18 15.66
N ALA A 461 6.56 0.21 14.68
CA ALA A 461 7.59 -0.80 14.50
C ALA A 461 8.57 -0.83 15.67
N GLN A 462 9.09 0.33 16.09
CA GLN A 462 9.98 0.44 17.24
C GLN A 462 9.35 -0.11 18.53
N ALA A 463 8.03 0.09 18.68
CA ALA A 463 7.27 -0.41 19.80
C ALA A 463 6.81 -1.88 19.65
N GLN A 464 7.09 -2.53 18.51
CA GLN A 464 6.54 -3.84 18.12
C GLN A 464 5.00 -3.89 18.24
N ALA A 465 4.35 -2.74 18.02
CA ALA A 465 2.94 -2.54 18.30
C ALA A 465 2.04 -2.95 17.13
N LEU A 466 2.57 -3.00 15.90
CA LEU A 466 1.81 -3.33 14.69
C LEU A 466 2.56 -4.34 13.80
N PRO A 467 1.90 -5.45 13.38
CA PRO A 467 2.50 -6.41 12.46
C PRO A 467 2.84 -5.79 11.09
N GLY A 468 4.06 -6.03 10.60
CA GLY A 468 4.51 -5.55 9.30
C GLY A 468 4.66 -4.02 9.20
N ALA A 469 4.69 -3.31 10.33
CA ALA A 469 4.84 -1.86 10.37
C ALA A 469 6.16 -1.38 9.76
N GLU A 470 7.23 -2.16 9.88
CA GLU A 470 8.53 -1.84 9.25
C GLU A 470 8.43 -1.84 7.73
N ARG A 471 7.90 -2.91 7.14
CA ARG A 471 7.68 -2.98 5.68
C ARG A 471 6.80 -1.85 5.19
N GLN A 472 5.73 -1.53 5.92
CA GLN A 472 4.86 -0.41 5.58
C GLN A 472 5.65 0.91 5.64
N THR A 473 6.34 1.20 6.75
CA THR A 473 7.21 2.39 6.91
C THR A 473 8.09 2.61 5.68
N LEU A 474 8.74 1.55 5.23
CA LEU A 474 9.67 1.60 4.10
C LEU A 474 8.94 1.87 2.80
N ALA A 475 7.85 1.18 2.52
CA ALA A 475 7.04 1.43 1.33
C ALA A 475 6.52 2.89 1.30
N TRP A 476 6.07 3.41 2.44
CA TRP A 476 5.64 4.82 2.57
C TRP A 476 6.79 5.82 2.37
N TRP A 477 7.99 5.50 2.88
CA TRP A 477 9.17 6.33 2.67
C TRP A 477 9.68 6.29 1.22
N TRP A 478 9.65 5.11 0.58
CA TRP A 478 9.95 4.96 -0.83
C TRP A 478 8.98 5.75 -1.72
N ALA A 479 7.69 5.80 -1.37
CA ALA A 479 6.72 6.66 -2.05
C ALA A 479 7.12 8.13 -1.96
N GLN A 480 7.63 8.58 -0.81
CA GLN A 480 8.15 9.94 -0.64
C GLN A 480 9.35 10.21 -1.56
N LEU A 481 10.32 9.29 -1.63
CA LEU A 481 11.47 9.44 -2.51
C LEU A 481 11.09 9.47 -4.00
N ALA A 482 10.13 8.63 -4.36
CA ALA A 482 9.60 8.55 -5.72
C ALA A 482 8.83 9.83 -6.11
N THR A 483 8.28 10.56 -5.15
CA THR A 483 7.40 11.72 -5.38
C THR A 483 8.04 13.07 -5.05
N TYR A 484 9.29 13.11 -4.58
CA TYR A 484 9.88 14.37 -4.17
C TYR A 484 11.42 14.41 -4.21
N PRO A 485 12.05 14.59 -5.37
CA PRO A 485 13.48 14.83 -5.44
C PRO A 485 13.81 16.23 -4.86
N GLY A 486 14.37 16.27 -3.65
CA GLY A 486 15.13 17.43 -3.16
C GLY A 486 14.51 18.28 -2.05
N ARG A 487 13.53 17.78 -1.30
CA ARG A 487 13.17 18.38 0.01
C ARG A 487 13.00 17.31 1.08
N GLY A 488 14.11 16.95 1.71
CA GLY A 488 14.16 16.31 3.03
C GLY A 488 13.82 17.26 4.20
N PHE A 489 13.26 18.45 3.94
CA PHE A 489 12.77 19.33 4.99
C PHE A 489 11.34 18.93 5.36
N SER A 490 11.20 17.99 6.30
CA SER A 490 9.93 17.84 7.02
C SER A 490 9.56 19.18 7.66
N THR A 491 8.28 19.50 7.71
CA THR A 491 7.73 20.63 8.49
C THR A 491 7.85 20.42 10.02
N GLY A 492 8.43 19.31 10.47
CA GLY A 492 8.60 18.94 11.87
C GLY A 492 9.97 19.26 12.45
N ARG A 493 10.01 19.63 13.75
CA ARG A 493 11.23 19.92 14.53
C ARG A 493 12.18 18.72 14.73
N ARG A 494 11.84 17.53 14.22
CA ARG A 494 12.73 16.37 14.13
C ARG A 494 12.22 15.45 13.01
N PRO A 495 12.77 15.51 11.79
CA PRO A 495 12.48 14.52 10.77
C PRO A 495 12.86 13.12 11.30
N LEU A 496 12.17 12.07 10.85
CA LEU A 496 12.80 10.75 10.67
C LEU A 496 14.12 11.01 10.00
N ASN A 497 15.21 10.90 10.74
CA ASN A 497 16.50 10.93 10.09
C ASN A 497 16.71 9.56 9.44
N SER A 498 17.60 9.53 8.47
CA SER A 498 17.98 8.33 7.74
C SER A 498 18.24 7.12 8.65
N LYS A 499 18.79 7.31 9.87
CA LYS A 499 19.03 6.21 10.84
C LYS A 499 17.78 5.43 11.20
N ASP A 500 16.68 6.13 11.41
CA ASP A 500 15.40 5.53 11.79
C ASP A 500 14.86 4.66 10.63
N VAL A 501 14.84 5.22 9.42
CA VAL A 501 14.43 4.50 8.20
C VAL A 501 15.33 3.29 7.93
N LEU A 502 16.64 3.45 8.11
CA LEU A 502 17.63 2.39 7.87
C LEU A 502 17.55 1.27 8.90
N ALA A 503 17.29 1.60 10.17
CA ALA A 503 17.06 0.60 11.20
C ALA A 503 15.78 -0.20 10.92
N ALA A 504 14.71 0.47 10.49
CA ALA A 504 13.49 -0.20 10.05
C ALA A 504 13.72 -1.05 8.78
N ALA A 505 14.57 -0.58 7.86
CA ALA A 505 14.95 -1.30 6.65
C ALA A 505 15.65 -2.63 6.96
N GLU A 506 16.64 -2.61 7.86
CA GLU A 506 17.34 -3.81 8.29
C GLU A 506 16.40 -4.79 9.00
N ALA A 507 15.58 -4.29 9.94
CA ALA A 507 14.65 -5.12 10.68
C ALA A 507 13.58 -5.78 9.79
N ALA A 508 13.14 -5.07 8.73
CA ALA A 508 12.25 -5.62 7.71
C ALA A 508 12.91 -6.63 6.76
N GLY A 509 14.22 -6.86 6.89
CA GLY A 509 14.97 -7.80 6.06
C GLY A 509 15.16 -7.31 4.62
N LEU A 510 15.32 -6.00 4.41
CA LEU A 510 15.63 -5.47 3.08
C LEU A 510 16.96 -6.01 2.58
N GLU A 511 16.97 -6.29 1.28
CA GLU A 511 18.13 -6.84 0.61
C GLU A 511 19.23 -5.76 0.48
N PRO A 512 20.49 -6.19 0.30
CA PRO A 512 21.63 -5.30 0.26
C PRO A 512 21.53 -4.08 -0.67
N SER A 513 20.90 -4.25 -1.84
CA SER A 513 20.88 -3.19 -2.84
C SER A 513 19.83 -2.13 -2.52
N GLN A 514 18.70 -2.54 -1.93
CA GLN A 514 17.71 -1.64 -1.35
C GLN A 514 18.36 -0.79 -0.25
N LEU A 515 19.07 -1.42 0.70
CA LEU A 515 19.80 -0.70 1.75
C LEU A 515 20.84 0.28 1.17
N ALA A 516 21.58 -0.14 0.15
CA ALA A 516 22.53 0.72 -0.54
C ALA A 516 21.85 1.90 -1.25
N PHE A 517 20.68 1.70 -1.87
CA PHE A 517 19.91 2.80 -2.45
C PHE A 517 19.42 3.79 -1.39
N LEU A 518 18.82 3.31 -0.28
CA LEU A 518 18.36 4.17 0.82
C LEU A 518 19.51 5.05 1.31
N HIS A 519 20.70 4.46 1.47
CA HIS A 519 21.92 5.16 1.84
C HIS A 519 22.33 6.21 0.80
N LEU A 520 22.35 5.85 -0.48
CA LEU A 520 22.77 6.71 -1.56
C LEU A 520 21.82 7.89 -1.84
N PHE A 521 20.52 7.67 -1.66
CA PHE A 521 19.53 8.74 -1.79
C PHE A 521 19.55 9.65 -0.56
N GLY A 522 19.67 9.09 0.65
CA GLY A 522 19.89 9.88 1.87
C GLY A 522 21.16 10.74 1.75
N SER A 523 22.26 10.18 1.24
CA SER A 523 23.52 10.90 0.98
C SER A 523 23.34 12.06 -0.01
N TRP A 524 22.49 11.87 -1.02
CA TRP A 524 22.17 12.91 -1.99
C TRP A 524 21.33 14.03 -1.38
N GLU A 525 20.28 13.72 -0.62
CA GLU A 525 19.46 14.74 0.07
C GLU A 525 20.32 15.56 1.03
N GLU A 526 21.17 14.89 1.80
CA GLU A 526 22.05 15.53 2.79
C GLU A 526 23.21 16.32 2.14
N SER A 527 23.60 15.98 0.90
CA SER A 527 24.58 16.75 0.12
C SER A 527 24.04 18.10 -0.38
N ARG A 528 22.77 18.40 -0.12
CA ARG A 528 22.10 19.63 -0.55
C ARG A 528 21.55 20.40 0.65
N GLY A 529 21.43 21.72 0.47
CA GLY A 529 20.86 22.61 1.49
C GLY A 529 21.77 22.80 2.72
N GLU A 530 21.16 23.09 3.87
CA GLU A 530 21.88 23.39 5.12
C GLU A 530 22.66 22.19 5.70
N LEU A 531 22.30 20.95 5.35
CA LEU A 531 22.98 19.74 5.83
C LEU A 531 24.41 19.62 5.29
N MET A 532 24.64 20.02 4.05
CA MET A 532 25.99 20.12 3.47
C MET A 532 26.89 21.06 4.30
N GLN A 533 26.32 22.15 4.84
CA GLN A 533 27.04 23.10 5.69
C GLN A 533 27.39 22.53 7.08
N ARG A 534 26.78 21.39 7.45
CA ARG A 534 27.02 20.67 8.71
C ARG A 534 27.93 19.45 8.52
N TRP A 535 28.56 19.29 7.37
CA TRP A 535 29.60 18.28 7.19
C TRP A 535 30.67 18.44 8.29
N GLY A 536 31.15 17.32 8.84
CA GLY A 536 32.09 17.32 9.97
C GLY A 536 31.46 17.50 11.35
N THR A 537 30.15 17.70 11.46
CA THR A 537 29.47 17.71 12.76
C THR A 537 28.84 16.37 13.08
N SER A 538 28.41 16.22 14.34
CA SER A 538 27.56 15.11 14.76
C SER A 538 26.33 14.92 13.88
N ASP A 539 25.83 16.00 13.24
CA ASP A 539 24.65 16.08 12.37
C ASP A 539 24.95 15.97 10.87
N GLY A 540 26.21 15.79 10.49
CA GLY A 540 26.65 15.63 9.11
C GLY A 540 26.46 14.21 8.54
N PRO A 541 26.84 13.97 7.27
CA PRO A 541 26.53 12.74 6.52
C PRO A 541 27.33 11.50 6.93
N VAL A 542 28.26 11.61 7.89
CA VAL A 542 28.89 10.44 8.54
C VAL A 542 27.84 9.51 9.16
N ARG A 543 26.67 10.05 9.51
CA ARG A 543 25.50 9.30 9.98
C ARG A 543 25.05 8.22 9.02
N LEU A 544 25.21 8.44 7.71
CA LEU A 544 24.78 7.48 6.70
C LEU A 544 25.73 6.29 6.63
N LEU A 545 27.00 6.43 6.99
CA LEU A 545 27.91 5.27 7.08
C LEU A 545 27.54 4.30 8.20
N LEU A 546 26.72 4.72 9.17
CA LEU A 546 26.17 3.87 10.23
C LEU A 546 25.02 2.98 9.75
N VAL A 547 24.65 3.04 8.46
CA VAL A 547 23.96 1.91 7.83
C VAL A 547 24.71 0.65 8.21
N PRO A 548 24.05 -0.42 8.64
CA PRO A 548 24.72 -1.67 8.87
C PRO A 548 25.27 -2.14 7.52
N MET A 549 26.52 -1.76 7.27
CA MET A 549 27.34 -2.23 6.18
C MET A 549 27.26 -3.75 6.10
N ARG A 550 26.99 -4.43 7.22
CA ARG A 550 26.58 -5.83 7.39
C ARG A 550 25.64 -6.37 6.32
N GLY A 551 24.63 -5.61 5.90
CA GLY A 551 23.70 -6.02 4.86
C GLY A 551 24.23 -5.86 3.44
N ILE A 552 25.33 -5.15 3.21
CA ILE A 552 25.86 -4.78 1.89
C ILE A 552 27.01 -5.74 1.48
N PRO A 553 27.12 -6.22 0.22
CA PRO A 553 28.29 -6.95 -0.26
C PRO A 553 29.60 -6.20 0.02
N ALA A 554 30.66 -6.95 0.34
CA ALA A 554 31.97 -6.37 0.67
C ALA A 554 32.50 -5.40 -0.39
N SER A 555 32.29 -5.67 -1.68
CA SER A 555 32.70 -4.78 -2.78
C SER A 555 31.95 -3.44 -2.75
N ALA A 556 30.65 -3.45 -2.50
CA ALA A 556 29.84 -2.25 -2.37
C ALA A 556 30.21 -1.45 -1.10
N ARG A 557 30.53 -2.13 0.02
CA ARG A 557 31.06 -1.48 1.24
C ARG A 557 32.34 -0.70 0.96
N VAL A 558 33.30 -1.32 0.28
CA VAL A 558 34.55 -0.64 -0.10
C VAL A 558 34.24 0.61 -0.90
N THR A 559 33.40 0.47 -1.94
CA THR A 559 33.03 1.58 -2.81
C THR A 559 32.39 2.74 -2.03
N LEU A 560 31.44 2.46 -1.13
CA LEU A 560 30.79 3.48 -0.30
C LEU A 560 31.79 4.19 0.63
N MET A 561 32.66 3.44 1.31
CA MET A 561 33.63 4.01 2.25
C MET A 561 34.70 4.84 1.53
N GLN A 562 35.20 4.38 0.39
CA GLN A 562 36.16 5.14 -0.43
C GLN A 562 35.56 6.48 -0.89
N ARG A 563 34.28 6.48 -1.30
CA ARG A 563 33.57 7.70 -1.71
C ARG A 563 33.41 8.67 -0.55
N PHE A 564 32.99 8.19 0.62
CA PHE A 564 32.85 9.04 1.81
C PHE A 564 34.19 9.69 2.21
N LEU A 565 35.26 8.90 2.33
CA LEU A 565 36.57 9.41 2.74
C LEU A 565 37.15 10.41 1.73
N LYS A 566 36.87 10.22 0.43
CA LYS A 566 37.22 11.20 -0.60
C LYS A 566 36.49 12.53 -0.37
N GLN A 567 35.18 12.50 -0.14
CA GLN A 567 34.39 13.71 0.10
C GLN A 567 34.79 14.42 1.40
N GLU A 568 35.10 13.66 2.43
CA GLU A 568 35.62 14.18 3.70
C GLU A 568 36.98 14.87 3.52
N THR A 569 37.87 14.29 2.70
CA THR A 569 39.13 14.92 2.31
C THR A 569 38.91 16.25 1.61
N GLU A 570 37.94 16.31 0.68
CA GLU A 570 37.57 17.55 -0.01
C GLU A 570 37.00 18.60 0.95
N PHE A 571 36.17 18.20 1.91
CA PHE A 571 35.62 19.08 2.94
C PHE A 571 36.73 19.68 3.84
N LEU A 572 37.65 18.85 4.32
CA LEU A 572 38.79 19.28 5.11
C LEU A 572 39.71 20.22 4.30
N ALA A 573 39.95 19.92 3.02
CA ALA A 573 40.72 20.77 2.12
C ALA A 573 40.06 22.15 1.90
N ALA A 574 38.74 22.24 2.02
CA ALA A 574 37.98 23.50 1.96
C ALA A 574 37.96 24.28 3.29
N GLY A 575 38.69 23.83 4.32
CA GLY A 575 38.75 24.47 5.64
C GLY A 575 37.68 24.01 6.62
N GLY A 576 36.99 22.91 6.31
CA GLY A 576 36.08 22.25 7.24
C GLY A 576 36.81 21.64 8.44
N THR A 577 36.07 21.37 9.52
CA THR A 577 36.59 20.74 10.75
C THR A 577 35.68 19.59 11.18
N LEU A 578 36.26 18.51 11.71
CA LEU A 578 35.50 17.39 12.24
C LEU A 578 35.36 17.50 13.77
N ASP A 579 34.15 17.29 14.30
CA ASP A 579 33.91 17.24 15.74
C ASP A 579 34.13 15.83 16.31
N SER A 580 34.26 15.73 17.63
CA SER A 580 34.48 14.45 18.30
C SER A 580 33.35 13.44 18.10
N SER A 581 32.12 13.91 17.85
CA SER A 581 31.00 13.01 17.55
C SER A 581 31.10 12.45 16.14
N HIS A 582 31.63 13.21 15.17
CA HIS A 582 31.90 12.75 13.82
C HIS A 582 32.90 11.59 13.86
N HIS A 583 34.03 11.77 14.54
CA HIS A 583 35.03 10.72 14.75
C HIS A 583 34.45 9.45 15.35
N ALA A 584 33.66 9.59 16.43
CA ALA A 584 33.02 8.44 17.08
C ALA A 584 32.09 7.67 16.12
N ARG A 585 31.32 8.38 15.28
CA ARG A 585 30.40 7.76 14.31
C ARG A 585 31.15 7.10 13.17
N LEU A 586 32.23 7.70 12.66
CA LEU A 586 33.05 7.10 11.62
C LEU A 586 33.71 5.80 12.11
N ALA A 587 34.24 5.81 13.34
CA ALA A 587 34.82 4.62 13.96
C ALA A 587 33.80 3.50 14.13
N GLU A 588 32.59 3.84 14.60
CA GLU A 588 31.47 2.90 14.73
C GLU A 588 31.05 2.31 13.37
N ALA A 589 30.86 3.16 12.36
CA ALA A 589 30.52 2.74 11.00
C ALA A 589 31.57 1.81 10.40
N TRP A 590 32.85 2.15 10.56
CA TRP A 590 33.96 1.32 10.11
C TRP A 590 33.94 -0.05 10.78
N GLY A 591 33.77 -0.10 12.11
CA GLY A 591 33.69 -1.34 12.87
C GLY A 591 32.61 -2.30 12.36
N PHE A 592 31.43 -1.79 11.99
CA PHE A 592 30.36 -2.64 11.44
C PHE A 592 30.63 -3.16 10.03
N GLY A 593 31.42 -2.45 9.22
CA GLY A 593 31.63 -2.78 7.81
C GLY A 593 32.86 -3.62 7.53
N CYS A 594 33.93 -3.41 8.30
CA CYS A 594 35.28 -3.80 7.94
C CYS A 594 35.57 -5.32 8.08
N GLU A 595 34.81 -6.04 8.90
CA GLU A 595 34.97 -7.49 9.11
C GLU A 595 34.74 -8.29 7.82
N ALA A 596 33.84 -7.83 6.96
CA ALA A 596 33.56 -8.48 5.68
C ALA A 596 34.58 -8.12 4.58
N LEU A 597 35.52 -7.20 4.85
CA LEU A 597 36.52 -6.79 3.88
C LEU A 597 37.75 -7.70 3.97
N SER A 598 38.45 -7.90 2.85
CA SER A 598 39.79 -8.50 2.88
C SER A 598 40.82 -7.54 3.46
N VAL A 599 41.97 -8.05 3.88
CA VAL A 599 43.10 -7.23 4.35
C VAL A 599 43.50 -6.19 3.28
N ALA A 600 43.54 -6.59 2.01
CA ALA A 600 43.85 -5.70 0.90
C ALA A 600 42.80 -4.59 0.73
N GLN A 601 41.52 -4.93 0.85
CA GLN A 601 40.43 -3.95 0.78
C GLN A 601 40.48 -2.96 1.95
N ARG A 602 40.74 -3.43 3.18
CA ARG A 602 40.91 -2.54 4.34
C ARG A 602 42.08 -1.58 4.15
N ALA A 603 43.21 -2.08 3.66
CA ALA A 603 44.37 -1.25 3.36
C ALA A 603 44.07 -0.19 2.29
N ALA A 604 43.39 -0.58 1.21
CA ALA A 604 43.00 0.33 0.13
C ALA A 604 42.06 1.45 0.60
N VAL A 605 41.10 1.13 1.48
CA VAL A 605 40.21 2.15 2.07
C VAL A 605 40.99 3.10 2.98
N ARG A 606 41.81 2.57 3.89
CA ARG A 606 42.62 3.38 4.82
C ARG A 606 43.58 4.31 4.09
N ALA A 607 44.11 3.89 2.94
CA ALA A 607 45.01 4.71 2.14
C ALA A 607 44.36 5.97 1.56
N LEU A 608 43.03 6.02 1.46
CA LEU A 608 42.27 7.18 0.99
C LEU A 608 41.81 8.11 2.13
N ALA A 609 41.93 7.68 3.38
CA ALA A 609 41.48 8.45 4.52
C ALA A 609 42.38 9.68 4.76
N PRO A 610 41.82 10.86 5.08
CA PRO A 610 42.63 11.98 5.51
C PRO A 610 43.30 11.66 6.86
N PRO A 611 44.49 12.23 7.15
CA PRO A 611 45.24 11.91 8.38
C PRO A 611 44.43 12.07 9.68
N GLU A 612 43.49 13.02 9.71
CA GLU A 612 42.65 13.34 10.86
C GLU A 612 41.77 12.15 11.32
N VAL A 613 41.38 11.25 10.41
CA VAL A 613 40.50 10.10 10.74
C VAL A 613 41.20 8.75 10.70
N HIS A 614 42.53 8.71 10.51
CA HIS A 614 43.28 7.45 10.47
C HIS A 614 43.06 6.61 11.74
N GLY A 615 42.96 7.27 12.90
CA GLY A 615 42.69 6.63 14.19
C GLY A 615 41.32 5.93 14.23
N ASP A 616 40.30 6.51 13.60
CA ASP A 616 38.93 5.99 13.59
C ASP A 616 38.85 4.67 12.81
N LEU A 617 39.74 4.48 11.82
CA LEU A 617 39.78 3.29 10.98
C LEU A 617 40.68 2.16 11.52
N LEU A 618 41.23 2.29 12.73
CA LEU A 618 42.10 1.27 13.34
C LEU A 618 41.33 0.11 13.97
N GLY A 619 40.09 0.33 14.40
CA GLY A 619 39.27 -0.61 15.19
C GLY A 619 38.82 -1.90 14.50
N CYS A 620 39.48 -2.31 13.41
CA CYS A 620 39.17 -3.52 12.68
C CYS A 620 40.33 -4.52 12.68
N PRO A 621 40.14 -5.73 13.25
CA PRO A 621 41.18 -6.76 13.32
C PRO A 621 41.65 -7.28 11.95
#